data_AF-A0A538HDP8-F1
#
_entry.id   AF-A0A538HDP8-F1
#
_cell.length_a   1.000
_cell.length_b   1.000
_cell.length_c   1.000
_cell.angle_alpha   90.00
_cell.angle_beta   90.00
_cell.angle_gamma   90.00
#
_symmetry.space_group_name_H-M   'P 1'
#
loop_
_entity.id
_entity.type
_entity.pdbx_description
1 polymer ?
#
loop_
_entity_poly.entity_id
_entity_poly.type
_entity_poly.pdbx_seq_one_letter_code
_entity_poly.pdbx_strand_id
1 'polypeptide(L)'
;MVVALGCLVAAVVWGRSARRLRRAWLRIDDSSEGDAVVLARSAFRKEAHTALLYSLLAASLGITSVRTLYGIPLLALALPVFISLRYGPRFLHEARLAEERSLLERRAEEVLSQDELAPRRWAARLAPEELPDVAGFEVGRVYSAGTGLMAGDFYDLYRTSPTRLAAVIGDVSGHGIEASITAFQVKYLLRVFLRQYRDPAQALEELNRQMAEQGRGEEFVSLAAVVFDEDAGTLRYASAGHPPAWLWHDREVRPLRATGPLLTLDPDAAYISREVPLQLGDLILLYTDGLAEARSGEQLFGEDRIAAMLRRDPGVEADVLCKSLIEAARDFADTQLPDDVAILAIRRI
;
A
#
# COMPACT_ATOMS: atom_id res chain seq x y z
N MET A 1 54.48 21.35 -38.66
CA MET A 1 54.26 19.89 -38.85
C MET A 1 53.79 19.16 -37.59
N VAL A 2 54.47 19.27 -36.43
CA VAL A 2 54.11 18.51 -35.20
C VAL A 2 52.67 18.76 -34.74
N VAL A 3 52.21 20.01 -34.75
CA VAL A 3 50.83 20.37 -34.36
C VAL A 3 49.78 19.79 -35.33
N ALA A 4 50.09 19.73 -36.63
CA ALA A 4 49.20 19.15 -37.65
C ALA A 4 49.05 17.63 -37.47
N LEU A 5 50.16 16.95 -37.15
CA LEU A 5 50.17 15.53 -36.82
C LEU A 5 49.35 15.25 -35.56
N GLY A 6 49.49 16.10 -34.52
CA GLY A 6 48.68 16.01 -33.30
C GLY A 6 47.17 16.19 -33.56
N CYS A 7 46.78 17.13 -34.42
CA CYS A 7 45.39 17.32 -34.82
C CYS A 7 44.85 16.12 -35.62
N LEU A 8 45.66 15.54 -36.51
CA LEU A 8 45.28 14.36 -37.29
C LEU A 8 45.06 13.13 -36.38
N VAL A 9 45.93 12.94 -35.39
CA VAL A 9 45.77 11.89 -34.37
C VAL A 9 44.49 12.11 -33.56
N ALA A 10 44.23 13.34 -33.10
CA ALA A 10 42.99 13.67 -32.38
C ALA A 10 41.74 13.40 -33.24
N ALA A 11 41.74 13.80 -34.52
CA ALA A 11 40.64 13.54 -35.45
C ALA A 11 40.32 12.04 -35.60
N VAL A 12 41.36 11.21 -35.68
CA VAL A 12 41.21 9.75 -35.76
C VAL A 12 40.65 9.16 -34.47
N VAL A 13 41.09 9.63 -33.31
CA VAL A 13 40.60 9.18 -31.99
C VAL A 13 39.12 9.51 -31.82
N TRP A 14 38.76 10.79 -32.00
CA TRP A 14 37.36 11.23 -31.86
C TRP A 14 36.46 10.63 -32.95
N GLY A 15 36.97 10.44 -34.17
CA GLY A 15 36.23 9.76 -35.24
C GLY A 15 35.97 8.28 -34.96
N ARG A 16 36.91 7.58 -34.30
CA ARG A 16 36.70 6.20 -33.84
C ARG A 16 35.67 6.13 -32.72
N SER A 17 35.72 7.08 -31.78
CA SER A 17 34.76 7.17 -30.67
C SER A 17 33.34 7.44 -31.19
N ALA A 18 33.18 8.40 -32.11
CA ALA A 18 31.90 8.66 -32.77
C ALA A 18 31.37 7.41 -33.50
N ARG A 19 32.21 6.67 -34.23
CA ARG A 19 31.76 5.41 -34.87
C ARG A 19 31.31 4.35 -33.86
N ARG A 20 31.91 4.28 -32.67
CA ARG A 20 31.47 3.38 -31.60
C ARG A 20 30.13 3.82 -31.02
N LEU A 21 29.96 5.10 -30.73
CA LEU A 21 28.69 5.67 -30.25
C LEU A 21 27.56 5.51 -31.27
N ARG A 22 27.83 5.63 -32.58
CA ARG A 22 26.84 5.34 -33.64
C ARG A 22 26.35 3.89 -33.59
N ARG A 23 27.24 2.93 -33.36
CA ARG A 23 26.87 1.50 -33.25
C ARG A 23 26.17 1.18 -31.93
N ALA A 24 26.44 1.93 -30.87
CA ALA A 24 25.70 1.82 -29.62
C ALA A 24 24.29 2.38 -29.80
N TRP A 25 24.16 3.57 -30.38
CA TRP A 25 22.87 4.19 -30.74
C TRP A 25 21.99 3.25 -31.57
N LEU A 26 22.51 2.69 -32.67
CA LEU A 26 21.76 1.75 -33.54
C LEU A 26 21.30 0.45 -32.84
N ARG A 27 21.89 0.07 -31.71
CA ARG A 27 21.50 -1.13 -30.94
C ARG A 27 20.49 -0.82 -29.83
N ILE A 28 20.47 0.42 -29.35
CA ILE A 28 19.56 0.89 -28.29
C ILE A 28 18.20 1.29 -28.91
N ASP A 29 18.23 1.83 -30.13
CA ASP A 29 17.02 2.17 -30.93
C ASP A 29 16.12 0.96 -31.19
N ASP A 30 16.69 -0.24 -31.19
CA ASP A 30 16.00 -1.51 -31.45
C ASP A 30 15.44 -2.17 -30.16
N SER A 31 15.77 -1.65 -28.97
CA SER A 31 15.51 -2.35 -27.70
C SER A 31 14.95 -1.52 -26.54
N SER A 32 14.90 -0.17 -26.60
CA SER A 32 14.45 0.65 -25.45
C SER A 32 13.72 1.94 -25.81
N GLU A 33 12.80 2.36 -24.94
CA GLU A 33 12.12 3.66 -24.97
C GLU A 33 13.09 4.85 -24.81
N GLY A 34 12.96 5.83 -25.72
CA GLY A 34 13.26 7.26 -25.56
C GLY A 34 14.69 7.69 -25.18
N ASP A 35 15.03 7.56 -23.91
CA ASP A 35 16.03 8.42 -23.27
C ASP A 35 17.47 7.96 -23.48
N ALA A 36 17.71 6.65 -23.48
CA ALA A 36 19.01 6.08 -23.80
C ALA A 36 19.40 6.37 -25.27
N VAL A 37 18.41 6.41 -26.17
CA VAL A 37 18.59 6.75 -27.59
C VAL A 37 18.95 8.23 -27.75
N VAL A 38 18.27 9.13 -27.03
CA VAL A 38 18.53 10.58 -27.07
C VAL A 38 19.93 10.92 -26.53
N LEU A 39 20.33 10.31 -25.41
CA LEU A 39 21.66 10.47 -24.82
C LEU A 39 22.77 9.92 -25.74
N ALA A 40 22.59 8.72 -26.30
CA ALA A 40 23.55 8.14 -27.24
C ALA A 40 23.68 8.97 -28.53
N ARG A 41 22.57 9.53 -29.03
CA ARG A 41 22.54 10.37 -30.24
C ARG A 41 23.22 11.73 -30.01
N SER A 42 23.02 12.34 -28.85
CA SER A 42 23.65 13.63 -28.51
C SER A 42 25.16 13.47 -28.31
N ALA A 43 25.59 12.39 -27.62
CA ALA A 43 27.00 12.04 -27.44
C ALA A 43 27.69 11.76 -28.80
N PHE A 44 27.03 10.99 -29.68
CA PHE A 44 27.54 10.74 -31.04
C PHE A 44 27.77 12.04 -31.83
N ARG A 45 26.79 12.96 -31.82
CA ARG A 45 26.90 14.24 -32.55
C ARG A 45 28.04 15.09 -32.00
N LYS A 46 28.23 15.14 -30.68
CA LYS A 46 29.33 15.87 -30.03
C LYS A 46 30.70 15.35 -30.48
N GLU A 47 30.91 14.04 -30.47
CA GLU A 47 32.18 13.45 -30.87
C GLU A 47 32.43 13.53 -32.38
N ALA A 48 31.38 13.38 -33.19
CA ALA A 48 31.47 13.54 -34.65
C ALA A 48 31.84 14.98 -35.03
N HIS A 49 31.24 15.97 -34.35
CA HIS A 49 31.57 17.37 -34.53
C HIS A 49 33.04 17.64 -34.18
N THR A 50 33.48 17.19 -33.01
CA THR A 50 34.87 17.35 -32.53
C THR A 50 35.88 16.71 -33.49
N ALA A 51 35.59 15.52 -34.03
CA ALA A 51 36.42 14.85 -35.04
C ALA A 51 36.54 15.66 -36.34
N LEU A 52 35.44 16.31 -36.77
CA LEU A 52 35.42 17.15 -37.97
C LEU A 52 36.25 18.44 -37.76
N LEU A 53 36.20 19.07 -36.58
CA LEU A 53 37.03 20.23 -36.24
C LEU A 53 38.52 19.91 -36.37
N TYR A 54 38.96 18.81 -35.74
CA TYR A 54 40.36 18.40 -35.76
C TYR A 54 40.82 17.97 -37.17
N SER A 55 39.94 17.37 -37.98
CA SER A 55 40.23 16.99 -39.37
C SER A 55 40.48 18.22 -40.26
N LEU A 56 39.62 19.24 -40.14
CA LEU A 56 39.76 20.50 -40.89
C LEU A 56 41.00 21.29 -40.44
N LEU A 57 41.27 21.33 -39.13
CA LEU A 57 42.45 22.00 -38.58
C LEU A 57 43.76 21.33 -39.05
N ALA A 58 43.79 19.98 -39.05
CA ALA A 58 44.94 19.22 -39.55
C ALA A 58 45.17 19.45 -41.05
N ALA A 59 44.11 19.44 -41.87
CA ALA A 59 44.20 19.69 -43.30
C ALA A 59 44.70 21.12 -43.60
N SER A 60 44.20 22.11 -42.86
CA SER A 60 44.60 23.52 -43.00
C SER A 60 46.07 23.77 -42.63
N LEU A 61 46.51 23.23 -41.49
CA LEU A 61 47.92 23.28 -41.07
C LEU A 61 48.85 22.52 -42.04
N GLY A 62 48.34 21.46 -42.69
CA GLY A 62 49.05 20.74 -43.73
C GLY A 62 49.21 21.57 -45.02
N ILE A 63 48.14 22.20 -45.49
CA ILE A 63 48.14 23.01 -46.73
C ILE A 63 49.01 24.27 -46.57
N THR A 64 48.94 24.95 -45.43
CA THR A 64 49.77 26.12 -45.11
C THR A 64 51.25 25.78 -44.96
N SER A 65 51.58 24.54 -44.58
CA SER A 65 52.96 24.06 -44.55
C SER A 65 53.57 23.85 -45.95
N VAL A 66 52.74 23.80 -47.00
CA VAL A 66 53.16 23.53 -48.39
C VAL A 66 52.99 24.75 -49.31
N ARG A 67 52.09 25.69 -48.99
CA ARG A 67 51.84 26.92 -49.79
C ARG A 67 51.83 28.17 -48.92
N THR A 68 52.48 29.24 -49.39
CA THR A 68 52.44 30.60 -48.82
C THR A 68 51.13 31.34 -49.14
N LEU A 69 49.97 30.72 -48.83
CA LEU A 69 48.65 31.33 -48.97
C LEU A 69 48.12 31.74 -47.59
N TYR A 70 48.10 33.05 -47.32
CA TYR A 70 47.72 33.62 -46.02
C TYR A 70 46.20 33.59 -45.71
N GLY A 71 45.33 33.23 -46.67
CA GLY A 71 43.85 33.31 -46.52
C GLY A 71 43.12 32.01 -46.15
N ILE A 72 43.66 30.85 -46.55
CA ILE A 72 43.06 29.53 -46.29
C ILE A 72 43.02 29.14 -44.79
N PRO A 73 44.03 29.48 -43.94
CA PRO A 73 43.99 29.04 -42.56
C PRO A 73 42.84 29.62 -41.74
N LEU A 74 42.40 30.84 -42.08
CA LEU A 74 41.37 31.56 -41.34
C LEU A 74 39.97 31.01 -41.64
N LEU A 75 39.67 30.70 -42.91
CA LEU A 75 38.42 30.05 -43.33
C LEU A 75 38.28 28.64 -42.76
N ALA A 76 39.37 27.88 -42.71
CA ALA A 76 39.39 26.54 -42.14
C ALA A 76 39.21 26.54 -40.62
N LEU A 77 39.52 27.64 -39.93
CA LEU A 77 39.24 27.84 -38.50
C LEU A 77 37.81 28.36 -38.26
N ALA A 78 37.29 29.20 -39.16
CA ALA A 78 35.98 29.82 -39.04
C ALA A 78 34.82 28.82 -39.18
N LEU A 79 34.94 27.82 -40.08
CA LEU A 79 33.90 26.81 -40.30
C LEU A 79 33.63 25.96 -39.04
N PRO A 80 34.64 25.40 -38.35
CA PRO A 80 34.56 24.81 -37.02
C PRO A 80 33.80 25.65 -35.99
N VAL A 81 34.19 26.91 -35.85
CA VAL A 81 33.63 27.86 -34.88
C VAL A 81 32.16 28.16 -35.21
N PHE A 82 31.85 28.38 -36.50
CA PHE A 82 30.49 28.63 -36.97
C PHE A 82 29.54 27.45 -36.69
N ILE A 83 29.97 26.23 -36.97
CA ILE A 83 29.16 25.04 -36.68
C ILE A 83 28.98 24.85 -35.17
N SER A 84 30.04 25.05 -34.36
CA SER A 84 29.94 25.02 -32.88
C SER A 84 28.94 26.06 -32.35
N LEU A 85 28.98 27.30 -32.86
CA LEU A 85 28.06 28.37 -32.45
C LEU A 85 26.62 28.10 -32.91
N ARG A 86 26.43 27.48 -34.09
CA ARG A 86 25.10 27.18 -34.63
C ARG A 86 24.40 26.03 -33.89
N TYR A 87 25.15 25.01 -33.48
CA TYR A 87 24.60 23.78 -32.88
C TYR A 87 24.77 23.69 -31.35
N GLY A 88 25.71 24.42 -30.76
CA GLY A 88 25.94 24.45 -29.31
C GLY A 88 24.70 24.79 -28.47
N PRO A 89 23.89 25.82 -28.83
CA PRO A 89 22.68 26.15 -28.09
C PRO A 89 21.63 25.03 -28.11
N ARG A 90 21.51 24.31 -29.23
CA ARG A 90 20.57 23.16 -29.35
C ARG A 90 21.01 22.00 -28.47
N PHE A 91 22.31 21.72 -28.41
CA PHE A 91 22.86 20.67 -27.56
C PHE A 91 22.65 20.97 -26.07
N LEU A 92 22.89 22.20 -25.63
CA LEU A 92 22.67 22.60 -24.24
C LEU A 92 21.17 22.55 -23.88
N HIS A 93 20.28 22.86 -24.82
CA HIS A 93 18.84 22.76 -24.61
C HIS A 93 18.38 21.30 -24.50
N GLU A 94 18.84 20.41 -25.39
CA GLU A 94 18.54 18.96 -25.31
C GLU A 94 19.04 18.34 -24.00
N ALA A 95 20.24 18.74 -23.53
CA ALA A 95 20.78 18.26 -22.25
C ALA A 95 19.97 18.75 -21.04
N ARG A 96 19.54 20.01 -21.04
CA ARG A 96 18.68 20.56 -19.96
C ARG A 96 17.32 19.89 -19.91
N LEU A 97 16.70 19.65 -21.07
CA LEU A 97 15.40 18.95 -21.12
C LEU A 97 15.51 17.51 -20.62
N ALA A 98 16.59 16.81 -20.93
CA ALA A 98 16.82 15.46 -20.41
C ALA A 98 17.04 15.46 -18.89
N GLU A 99 17.77 16.45 -18.37
CA GLU A 99 17.99 16.62 -16.92
C GLU A 99 16.67 16.94 -16.19
N GLU A 100 15.87 17.87 -16.72
CA GLU A 100 14.55 18.20 -16.16
C GLU A 100 13.60 17.00 -16.18
N ARG A 101 13.57 16.22 -17.27
CA ARG A 101 12.75 14.99 -17.36
C ARG A 101 13.17 13.94 -16.34
N SER A 102 14.47 13.66 -16.23
CA SER A 102 14.98 12.70 -15.24
C SER A 102 14.66 13.13 -13.80
N LEU A 103 14.71 14.43 -13.51
CA LEU A 103 14.31 14.96 -12.21
C LEU A 103 12.80 14.81 -11.96
N LEU A 104 11.96 15.04 -12.97
CA LEU A 104 10.51 14.84 -12.88
C LEU A 104 10.16 13.37 -12.67
N GLU A 105 10.79 12.46 -13.41
CA GLU A 105 10.58 11.01 -13.26
C GLU A 105 10.97 10.54 -11.85
N ARG A 106 12.15 10.95 -11.36
CA ARG A 106 12.57 10.61 -9.99
C ARG A 106 11.61 11.15 -8.93
N ARG A 107 11.11 12.39 -9.10
CA ARG A 107 10.12 12.96 -8.20
C ARG A 107 8.78 12.23 -8.28
N ALA A 108 8.34 11.84 -9.47
CA ALA A 108 7.12 11.07 -9.65
C ALA A 108 7.26 9.69 -8.97
N GLU A 109 8.39 9.01 -9.14
CA GLU A 109 8.69 7.75 -8.48
C GLU A 109 8.76 7.90 -6.96
N GLU A 110 9.37 8.99 -6.46
CA GLU A 110 9.44 9.29 -5.03
C GLU A 110 8.04 9.57 -4.44
N VAL A 111 7.20 10.33 -5.13
CA VAL A 111 5.80 10.57 -4.72
C VAL A 111 4.99 9.28 -4.72
N LEU A 112 5.08 8.47 -5.78
CA LEU A 112 4.38 7.18 -5.84
C LEU A 112 4.83 6.24 -4.72
N SER A 113 6.12 6.22 -4.38
CA SER A 113 6.64 5.42 -3.27
C SER A 113 6.14 5.89 -1.91
N GLN A 114 5.92 7.21 -1.74
CA GLN A 114 5.31 7.77 -0.53
C GLN A 114 3.82 7.50 -0.44
N ASP A 115 3.12 7.51 -1.59
CA ASP A 115 1.69 7.23 -1.68
C ASP A 115 1.34 5.80 -1.26
N GLU A 116 2.25 4.82 -1.39
CA GLU A 116 2.02 3.45 -0.88
C GLU A 116 2.22 3.31 0.64
N LEU A 117 3.03 4.19 1.26
CA LEU A 117 3.35 4.11 2.69
C LEU A 117 2.22 4.66 3.58
N ALA A 118 1.51 5.70 3.12
CA ALA A 118 0.42 6.31 3.89
C ALA A 118 -0.77 5.35 4.11
N PRO A 119 -1.29 4.64 3.10
CA PRO A 119 -2.32 3.61 3.26
C PRO A 119 -1.92 2.50 4.22
N ARG A 120 -0.70 1.96 4.08
CA ARG A 120 -0.21 0.90 4.97
C ARG A 120 -0.16 1.34 6.42
N ARG A 121 0.35 2.55 6.67
CA ARG A 121 0.37 3.14 8.02
C ARG A 121 -1.02 3.46 8.55
N TRP A 122 -1.98 3.75 7.68
CA TRP A 122 -3.36 3.97 8.05
C TRP A 122 -4.05 2.66 8.43
N ALA A 123 -3.93 1.64 7.59
CA ALA A 123 -4.42 0.29 7.85
C ALA A 123 -3.85 -0.28 9.16
N ALA A 124 -2.55 -0.09 9.43
CA ALA A 124 -1.94 -0.51 10.70
C ALA A 124 -2.50 0.23 11.94
N ARG A 125 -3.19 1.37 11.78
CA ARG A 125 -3.94 2.02 12.86
C ARG A 125 -5.35 1.45 13.02
N LEU A 126 -6.00 1.07 11.93
CA LEU A 126 -7.32 0.43 11.95
C LEU A 126 -7.24 -1.02 12.47
N ALA A 127 -6.26 -1.78 12.00
CA ALA A 127 -5.97 -3.17 12.36
C ALA A 127 -4.52 -3.31 12.84
N PRO A 128 -4.24 -3.14 14.16
CA PRO A 128 -2.88 -3.09 14.69
C PRO A 128 -2.10 -4.39 14.49
N GLU A 129 -0.84 -4.26 14.03
CA GLU A 129 0.12 -5.37 13.93
C GLU A 129 0.59 -5.89 15.29
N GLU A 130 0.50 -5.07 16.32
CA GLU A 130 0.89 -5.44 17.67
C GLU A 130 -0.32 -5.18 18.55
N LEU A 131 -0.94 -6.26 19.02
CA LEU A 131 -1.94 -6.19 20.08
C LEU A 131 -1.23 -6.28 21.44
N PRO A 132 -1.80 -5.69 22.49
CA PRO A 132 -1.22 -5.78 23.82
C PRO A 132 -1.14 -7.25 24.25
N ASP A 133 -0.05 -7.62 24.93
CA ASP A 133 -0.01 -8.89 25.67
C ASP A 133 -0.92 -8.77 26.89
N VAL A 134 -1.94 -9.63 26.94
CA VAL A 134 -3.00 -9.57 27.95
C VAL A 134 -2.95 -10.84 28.79
N ALA A 135 -2.39 -10.72 30.01
CA ALA A 135 -2.35 -11.83 30.95
C ALA A 135 -3.72 -12.52 31.12
N GLY A 136 -3.72 -13.85 31.08
CA GLY A 136 -4.93 -14.67 31.14
C GLY A 136 -5.69 -14.79 29.82
N PHE A 137 -5.15 -14.26 28.72
CA PHE A 137 -5.73 -14.44 27.39
C PHE A 137 -4.65 -14.78 26.35
N GLU A 138 -4.98 -15.70 25.47
CA GLU A 138 -4.24 -15.96 24.24
C GLU A 138 -4.98 -15.27 23.09
N VAL A 139 -4.24 -14.57 22.23
CA VAL A 139 -4.82 -13.73 21.16
C VAL A 139 -4.23 -14.12 19.82
N GLY A 140 -5.10 -14.39 18.86
CA GLY A 140 -4.78 -14.58 17.46
C GLY A 140 -5.39 -13.46 16.62
N ARG A 141 -4.71 -13.07 15.54
CA ARG A 141 -5.23 -12.03 14.65
C ARG A 141 -4.74 -12.24 13.22
N VAL A 142 -5.56 -11.84 12.27
CA VAL A 142 -5.14 -11.69 10.87
C VAL A 142 -5.78 -10.41 10.35
N TYR A 143 -4.99 -9.66 9.57
CA TYR A 143 -5.50 -8.62 8.71
C TYR A 143 -4.94 -8.84 7.30
N SER A 144 -5.81 -8.90 6.31
CA SER A 144 -5.46 -9.02 4.90
C SER A 144 -6.16 -7.89 4.17
N ALA A 145 -5.40 -6.93 3.65
CA ALA A 145 -5.96 -5.92 2.77
C ALA A 145 -6.49 -6.58 1.48
N GLY A 146 -7.65 -6.13 1.03
CA GLY A 146 -8.25 -6.46 -0.24
C GLY A 146 -7.58 -5.70 -1.39
N THR A 147 -8.32 -5.51 -2.47
CA THR A 147 -7.82 -4.82 -3.69
C THR A 147 -7.91 -3.29 -3.62
N GLY A 148 -8.53 -2.75 -2.56
CA GLY A 148 -8.74 -1.31 -2.36
C GLY A 148 -7.52 -0.55 -1.84
N LEU A 149 -7.51 0.77 -2.04
CA LEU A 149 -6.44 1.67 -1.60
C LEU A 149 -6.51 2.02 -0.10
N MET A 150 -7.67 1.91 0.55
CA MET A 150 -7.85 2.23 1.98
C MET A 150 -8.96 1.35 2.57
N ALA A 151 -8.76 0.94 3.81
CA ALA A 151 -9.56 -0.07 4.47
C ALA A 151 -10.76 0.47 5.26
N GLY A 152 -11.91 -0.19 5.14
CA GLY A 152 -13.08 -0.01 6.01
C GLY A 152 -13.03 -0.88 7.26
N ASP A 153 -12.39 -2.04 7.15
CA ASP A 153 -12.23 -3.02 8.21
C ASP A 153 -11.29 -2.54 9.34
N PHE A 154 -11.70 -2.78 10.59
CA PHE A 154 -10.89 -2.49 11.75
C PHE A 154 -11.12 -3.49 12.89
N TYR A 155 -10.10 -3.62 13.74
CA TYR A 155 -10.27 -4.26 15.05
C TYR A 155 -9.43 -3.56 16.12
N ASP A 156 -9.79 -3.81 17.37
CA ASP A 156 -9.05 -3.31 18.52
C ASP A 156 -9.14 -4.28 19.70
N LEU A 157 -8.09 -4.30 20.51
CA LEU A 157 -8.02 -5.07 21.74
C LEU A 157 -7.36 -4.23 22.83
N TYR A 158 -8.07 -3.99 23.93
CA TYR A 158 -7.54 -3.17 25.02
C TYR A 158 -8.27 -3.37 26.34
N ARG A 159 -7.56 -3.10 27.44
CA ARG A 159 -8.17 -3.06 28.77
C ARG A 159 -9.04 -1.81 28.94
N THR A 160 -10.30 -1.99 29.32
CA THR A 160 -11.22 -0.92 29.73
C THR A 160 -11.07 -0.60 31.22
N SER A 161 -10.63 -1.59 32.00
CA SER A 161 -10.25 -1.47 33.42
C SER A 161 -9.20 -2.56 33.75
N PRO A 162 -8.60 -2.58 34.96
CA PRO A 162 -7.61 -3.60 35.30
C PRO A 162 -8.06 -5.05 35.06
N THR A 163 -9.34 -5.35 35.25
CA THR A 163 -9.92 -6.71 35.17
C THR A 163 -10.89 -6.89 34.00
N ARG A 164 -10.94 -5.91 33.08
CA ARG A 164 -11.83 -5.97 31.91
C ARG A 164 -11.08 -5.75 30.62
N LEU A 165 -11.22 -6.69 29.70
CA LEU A 165 -10.66 -6.65 28.35
C LEU A 165 -11.79 -6.41 27.36
N ALA A 166 -11.64 -5.44 26.46
CA ALA A 166 -12.55 -5.22 25.35
C ALA A 166 -11.89 -5.62 24.04
N ALA A 167 -12.62 -6.38 23.25
CA ALA A 167 -12.32 -6.73 21.88
C ALA A 167 -13.40 -6.18 20.97
N VAL A 168 -12.98 -5.57 19.89
CA VAL A 168 -13.87 -4.89 18.95
C VAL A 168 -13.45 -5.26 17.54
N ILE A 169 -14.42 -5.52 16.68
CA ILE A 169 -14.23 -5.62 15.24
C ILE A 169 -15.39 -4.88 14.55
N GLY A 170 -15.14 -4.32 13.38
CA GLY A 170 -16.18 -3.70 12.58
C GLY A 170 -15.73 -3.44 11.16
N ASP A 171 -16.72 -3.11 10.35
CA ASP A 171 -16.58 -2.75 8.95
C ASP A 171 -17.49 -1.54 8.64
N VAL A 172 -17.03 -0.67 7.77
CA VAL A 172 -17.73 0.53 7.31
C VAL A 172 -18.05 0.37 5.83
N SER A 173 -19.34 0.42 5.49
CA SER A 173 -19.78 0.34 4.11
C SER A 173 -19.20 1.48 3.27
N GLY A 174 -18.70 1.14 2.09
CA GLY A 174 -18.05 2.08 1.17
C GLY A 174 -16.60 1.70 0.95
N HIS A 175 -15.87 2.53 0.21
CA HIS A 175 -14.46 2.27 -0.06
C HIS A 175 -13.64 3.56 -0.08
N GLY A 176 -12.37 3.45 0.26
CA GLY A 176 -11.45 4.58 0.17
C GLY A 176 -11.35 5.37 1.47
N ILE A 177 -10.95 6.64 1.33
CA ILE A 177 -10.50 7.45 2.47
C ILE A 177 -11.63 7.75 3.46
N GLU A 178 -12.85 8.06 2.99
CA GLU A 178 -13.97 8.44 3.87
C GLU A 178 -14.39 7.30 4.80
N ALA A 179 -14.62 6.09 4.27
CA ALA A 179 -14.91 4.90 5.06
C ALA A 179 -13.82 4.62 6.10
N SER A 180 -12.55 4.80 5.71
CA SER A 180 -11.40 4.60 6.60
C SER A 180 -11.31 5.64 7.73
N ILE A 181 -11.77 6.88 7.50
CA ILE A 181 -11.87 7.93 8.53
C ILE A 181 -12.99 7.58 9.50
N THR A 182 -14.15 7.15 9.00
CA THR A 182 -15.29 6.73 9.80
C THR A 182 -14.93 5.51 10.66
N ALA A 183 -14.23 4.52 10.11
CA ALA A 183 -13.71 3.37 10.84
C ALA A 183 -12.80 3.80 12.01
N PHE A 184 -11.91 4.76 11.75
CA PHE A 184 -11.03 5.32 12.78
C PHE A 184 -11.83 6.04 13.88
N GLN A 185 -12.80 6.88 13.51
CA GLN A 185 -13.67 7.58 14.48
C GLN A 185 -14.43 6.58 15.36
N VAL A 186 -15.09 5.60 14.74
CA VAL A 186 -15.84 4.56 15.44
C VAL A 186 -14.96 3.80 16.43
N LYS A 187 -13.81 3.32 15.97
CA LYS A 187 -12.85 2.56 16.80
C LYS A 187 -12.46 3.33 18.07
N TYR A 188 -12.07 4.61 17.93
CA TYR A 188 -11.57 5.38 19.07
C TYR A 188 -12.68 5.96 19.96
N LEU A 189 -13.84 6.33 19.39
CA LEU A 189 -15.00 6.75 20.18
C LEU A 189 -15.53 5.58 21.02
N LEU A 190 -15.66 4.40 20.43
CA LEU A 190 -16.10 3.22 21.15
C LEU A 190 -15.13 2.86 22.29
N ARG A 191 -13.82 3.05 22.08
CA ARG A 191 -12.81 2.89 23.15
C ARG A 191 -13.05 3.81 24.34
N VAL A 192 -13.57 5.01 24.12
CA VAL A 192 -13.98 5.92 25.20
C VAL A 192 -15.27 5.41 25.85
N PHE A 193 -16.29 5.07 25.05
CA PHE A 193 -17.58 4.64 25.59
C PHE A 193 -17.53 3.32 26.33
N LEU A 194 -16.71 2.35 25.92
CA LEU A 194 -16.52 1.09 26.65
C LEU A 194 -15.73 1.25 27.96
N ARG A 195 -15.06 2.40 28.17
CA ARG A 195 -14.50 2.77 29.48
C ARG A 195 -15.54 3.48 30.36
N GLN A 196 -16.41 4.27 29.75
CA GLN A 196 -17.46 5.02 30.44
C GLN A 196 -18.62 4.13 30.88
N TYR A 197 -19.08 3.24 29.99
CA TYR A 197 -20.21 2.35 30.21
C TYR A 197 -19.73 0.93 30.47
N ARG A 198 -20.25 0.30 31.52
CA ARG A 198 -19.94 -1.12 31.80
C ARG A 198 -20.63 -2.03 30.77
N ASP A 199 -21.78 -1.61 30.27
CA ASP A 199 -22.60 -2.39 29.35
C ASP A 199 -22.29 -2.07 27.88
N PRO A 200 -21.86 -3.04 27.05
CA PRO A 200 -21.50 -2.76 25.65
C PRO A 200 -22.67 -2.22 24.82
N ALA A 201 -23.91 -2.64 25.08
CA ALA A 201 -25.10 -2.06 24.42
C ALA A 201 -25.21 -0.55 24.63
N GLN A 202 -25.05 -0.05 25.85
CA GLN A 202 -25.06 1.39 26.14
C GLN A 202 -23.94 2.13 25.42
N ALA A 203 -22.75 1.51 25.29
CA ALA A 203 -21.65 2.08 24.54
C ALA A 203 -21.97 2.16 23.02
N LEU A 204 -22.65 1.15 22.48
CA LEU A 204 -23.12 1.13 21.09
C LEU A 204 -24.23 2.17 20.85
N GLU A 205 -25.17 2.34 21.78
CA GLU A 205 -26.22 3.36 21.71
C GLU A 205 -25.63 4.78 21.70
N GLU A 206 -24.68 5.06 22.59
CA GLU A 206 -24.00 6.36 22.62
C GLU A 206 -23.17 6.58 21.35
N LEU A 207 -22.45 5.56 20.89
CA LEU A 207 -21.72 5.62 19.63
C LEU A 207 -22.65 5.92 18.45
N ASN A 208 -23.78 5.23 18.36
CA ASN A 208 -24.75 5.38 17.29
C ASN A 208 -25.29 6.82 17.24
N ARG A 209 -25.68 7.38 18.40
CA ARG A 209 -26.14 8.76 18.49
C ARG A 209 -25.08 9.75 18.02
N GLN A 210 -23.84 9.58 18.49
CA GLN A 210 -22.72 10.46 18.15
C GLN A 210 -22.36 10.40 16.66
N MET A 211 -22.41 9.20 16.06
CA MET A 211 -22.16 9.04 14.62
C MET A 211 -23.30 9.62 13.79
N ALA A 212 -24.56 9.44 14.21
CA ALA A 212 -25.72 10.00 13.53
C ALA A 212 -25.73 11.54 13.51
N GLU A 213 -25.28 12.19 14.59
CA GLU A 213 -25.20 13.66 14.67
C GLU A 213 -24.22 14.27 13.65
N GLN A 214 -23.23 13.52 13.18
CA GLN A 214 -22.26 14.00 12.19
C GLN A 214 -22.85 14.16 10.78
N GLY A 215 -24.07 13.67 10.53
CA GLY A 215 -24.80 13.93 9.29
C GLY A 215 -24.28 13.19 8.05
N ARG A 216 -23.43 12.16 8.22
CA ARG A 216 -22.94 11.30 7.14
C ARG A 216 -23.94 10.16 6.86
N GLY A 217 -25.12 10.51 6.36
CA GLY A 217 -26.26 9.58 6.19
C GLY A 217 -26.12 8.50 5.11
N GLU A 218 -24.95 8.31 4.51
CA GLU A 218 -24.72 7.33 3.44
C GLU A 218 -23.77 6.18 3.86
N GLU A 219 -23.12 6.27 5.03
CA GLU A 219 -22.20 5.25 5.53
C GLU A 219 -22.86 4.46 6.66
N PHE A 220 -22.96 3.15 6.50
CA PHE A 220 -23.38 2.21 7.53
C PHE A 220 -22.17 1.55 8.17
N VAL A 221 -22.27 1.28 9.47
CA VAL A 221 -21.19 0.61 10.19
C VAL A 221 -21.71 -0.67 10.84
N SER A 222 -21.09 -1.78 10.49
CA SER A 222 -21.25 -3.04 11.17
C SER A 222 -20.20 -3.15 12.27
N LEU A 223 -20.59 -3.60 13.47
CA LEU A 223 -19.69 -3.63 14.63
C LEU A 223 -20.05 -4.76 15.59
N ALA A 224 -19.06 -5.47 16.11
CA ALA A 224 -19.20 -6.33 17.28
C ALA A 224 -18.26 -5.87 18.40
N ALA A 225 -18.80 -5.70 19.60
CA ALA A 225 -18.07 -5.38 20.80
C ALA A 225 -18.25 -6.48 21.85
N VAL A 226 -17.13 -7.02 22.32
CA VAL A 226 -17.06 -8.08 23.32
C VAL A 226 -16.25 -7.57 24.50
N VAL A 227 -16.77 -7.69 25.71
CA VAL A 227 -16.08 -7.32 26.94
C VAL A 227 -16.00 -8.52 27.87
N PHE A 228 -14.78 -8.96 28.12
CA PHE A 228 -14.45 -9.99 29.11
C PHE A 228 -14.30 -9.32 30.48
N ASP A 229 -14.97 -9.86 31.48
CA ASP A 229 -14.88 -9.44 32.88
C ASP A 229 -14.26 -10.58 33.69
N GLU A 230 -12.99 -10.43 34.04
CA GLU A 230 -12.18 -11.48 34.67
C GLU A 230 -12.63 -11.74 36.12
N ASP A 231 -13.11 -10.71 36.82
CA ASP A 231 -13.58 -10.82 38.19
C ASP A 231 -14.94 -11.54 38.24
N ALA A 232 -15.84 -11.19 37.32
CA ALA A 232 -17.14 -11.83 37.21
C ALA A 232 -17.05 -13.22 36.56
N GLY A 233 -15.97 -13.54 35.83
CA GLY A 233 -15.86 -14.75 35.03
C GLY A 233 -16.90 -14.80 33.92
N THR A 234 -17.13 -13.66 33.25
CA THR A 234 -18.16 -13.52 32.21
C THR A 234 -17.65 -12.81 30.98
N LEU A 235 -18.34 -13.04 29.87
CA LEU A 235 -18.22 -12.33 28.61
C LEU A 235 -19.56 -11.64 28.34
N ARG A 236 -19.54 -10.33 28.07
CA ARG A 236 -20.69 -9.59 27.56
C ARG A 236 -20.43 -9.16 26.13
N TYR A 237 -21.41 -9.30 25.26
CA TYR A 237 -21.31 -8.78 23.90
C TYR A 237 -22.54 -8.02 23.47
N ALA A 238 -22.32 -7.05 22.58
CA ALA A 238 -23.35 -6.39 21.79
C ALA A 238 -22.84 -6.25 20.36
N SER A 239 -23.73 -6.34 19.37
CA SER A 239 -23.37 -6.24 17.96
C SER A 239 -24.42 -5.46 17.16
N ALA A 240 -23.93 -4.55 16.33
CA ALA A 240 -24.67 -3.71 15.41
C ALA A 240 -24.57 -4.27 14.00
N GLY A 241 -25.49 -5.17 13.64
CA GLY A 241 -25.58 -5.77 12.29
C GLY A 241 -24.36 -6.54 11.77
N HIS A 242 -23.33 -6.78 12.59
CA HIS A 242 -22.09 -7.46 12.18
C HIS A 242 -22.30 -8.98 12.03
N PRO A 243 -21.48 -9.67 11.19
CA PRO A 243 -21.44 -11.13 11.15
C PRO A 243 -21.36 -11.76 12.55
N PRO A 244 -21.93 -12.96 12.74
CA PRO A 244 -21.99 -13.59 14.05
C PRO A 244 -20.59 -13.89 14.56
N ALA A 245 -20.28 -13.46 15.79
CA ALA A 245 -19.08 -13.96 16.46
C ALA A 245 -19.27 -15.43 16.82
N TRP A 246 -18.25 -16.26 16.70
CA TRP A 246 -18.32 -17.67 17.06
C TRP A 246 -17.72 -17.91 18.43
N LEU A 247 -18.50 -18.47 19.35
CA LEU A 247 -18.05 -18.84 20.68
C LEU A 247 -17.87 -20.36 20.76
N TRP A 248 -16.66 -20.80 21.07
CA TRP A 248 -16.41 -22.13 21.61
C TRP A 248 -16.59 -22.09 23.12
N HIS A 249 -17.63 -22.76 23.61
CA HIS A 249 -17.97 -22.85 25.03
C HIS A 249 -18.68 -24.16 25.32
N ASP A 250 -18.32 -24.83 26.42
CA ASP A 250 -18.93 -26.11 26.83
C ASP A 250 -18.96 -27.17 25.71
N ARG A 251 -17.84 -27.27 24.97
CA ARG A 251 -17.66 -28.20 23.83
C ARG A 251 -18.58 -27.96 22.64
N GLU A 252 -19.23 -26.81 22.57
CA GLU A 252 -20.09 -26.41 21.47
C GLU A 252 -19.59 -25.13 20.80
N VAL A 253 -19.80 -25.04 19.49
CA VAL A 253 -19.65 -23.79 18.73
C VAL A 253 -21.01 -23.13 18.60
N ARG A 254 -21.16 -21.96 19.23
CA ARG A 254 -22.41 -21.20 19.29
C ARG A 254 -22.26 -19.86 18.55
N PRO A 255 -23.22 -19.48 17.69
CA PRO A 255 -23.21 -18.18 17.05
C PRO A 255 -23.72 -17.10 18.01
N LEU A 256 -22.94 -16.05 18.18
CA LEU A 256 -23.30 -14.82 18.86
C LEU A 256 -23.75 -13.79 17.81
N ARG A 257 -25.02 -13.91 17.41
CA ARG A 257 -25.62 -13.06 16.37
C ARG A 257 -25.80 -11.62 16.82
N ALA A 258 -25.91 -10.71 15.83
CA ALA A 258 -26.23 -9.31 16.04
C ALA A 258 -27.38 -9.08 17.03
N THR A 259 -27.24 -8.04 17.85
CA THR A 259 -28.16 -7.69 18.94
C THR A 259 -28.84 -6.33 18.76
N GLY A 260 -28.55 -5.66 17.66
CA GLY A 260 -29.22 -4.47 17.16
C GLY A 260 -28.94 -4.26 15.67
N PRO A 261 -29.55 -3.23 15.04
CA PRO A 261 -29.31 -2.90 13.64
C PRO A 261 -27.90 -2.34 13.42
N LEU A 262 -27.51 -2.14 12.16
CA LEU A 262 -26.30 -1.39 11.81
C LEU A 262 -26.33 -0.01 12.49
N LEU A 263 -25.15 0.50 12.88
CA LEU A 263 -25.05 1.88 13.33
C LEU A 263 -25.46 2.83 12.18
N THR A 264 -25.81 4.06 12.52
CA THR A 264 -26.24 5.17 11.65
C THR A 264 -27.54 4.94 10.86
N LEU A 265 -28.07 3.72 10.84
CA LEU A 265 -29.35 3.40 10.18
C LEU A 265 -30.55 4.07 10.85
N ASP A 266 -30.58 4.04 12.19
CA ASP A 266 -31.57 4.73 13.02
C ASP A 266 -30.83 5.31 14.24
N PRO A 267 -30.77 6.65 14.40
CA PRO A 267 -30.07 7.30 15.53
C PRO A 267 -30.56 6.86 16.91
N ASP A 268 -31.82 6.44 17.01
CA ASP A 268 -32.47 6.03 18.27
C ASP A 268 -32.56 4.50 18.41
N ALA A 269 -31.82 3.75 17.57
CA ALA A 269 -31.76 2.29 17.65
C ALA A 269 -31.31 1.81 19.04
N ALA A 270 -32.03 0.84 19.58
CA ALA A 270 -31.67 0.14 20.80
C ALA A 270 -30.80 -1.08 20.52
N TYR A 271 -29.87 -1.35 21.44
CA TYR A 271 -28.98 -2.51 21.38
C TYR A 271 -29.17 -3.37 22.62
N ILE A 272 -28.94 -4.68 22.50
CA ILE A 272 -29.06 -5.61 23.63
C ILE A 272 -27.69 -6.22 23.92
N SER A 273 -27.29 -6.20 25.19
CA SER A 273 -26.14 -6.98 25.64
C SER A 273 -26.56 -8.38 26.03
N ARG A 274 -25.77 -9.37 25.64
CA ARG A 274 -25.91 -10.74 26.12
C ARG A 274 -24.68 -11.12 26.93
N GLU A 275 -24.92 -11.76 28.07
CA GLU A 275 -23.88 -12.24 28.97
C GLU A 275 -23.78 -13.77 28.87
N VAL A 276 -22.54 -14.26 28.82
CA VAL A 276 -22.22 -15.69 28.80
C VAL A 276 -21.13 -15.95 29.85
N PRO A 277 -21.20 -17.04 30.63
CA PRO A 277 -20.09 -17.45 31.48
C PRO A 277 -18.81 -17.66 30.67
N LEU A 278 -17.68 -17.23 31.21
CA LEU A 278 -16.37 -17.37 30.58
C LEU A 278 -15.54 -18.40 31.37
N GLN A 279 -15.23 -19.53 30.75
CA GLN A 279 -14.42 -20.60 31.32
C GLN A 279 -13.02 -20.61 30.71
N LEU A 280 -12.07 -21.23 31.43
CA LEU A 280 -10.73 -21.50 30.88
C LEU A 280 -10.86 -22.42 29.67
N GLY A 281 -10.16 -22.07 28.58
CA GLY A 281 -10.21 -22.74 27.29
C GLY A 281 -11.28 -22.22 26.33
N ASP A 282 -12.26 -21.43 26.80
CA ASP A 282 -13.26 -20.80 25.94
C ASP A 282 -12.58 -19.85 24.95
N LEU A 283 -13.07 -19.86 23.71
CA LEU A 283 -12.55 -19.04 22.62
C LEU A 283 -13.69 -18.30 21.94
N ILE A 284 -13.50 -17.01 21.70
CA ILE A 284 -14.35 -16.24 20.80
C ILE A 284 -13.58 -15.87 19.54
N LEU A 285 -14.24 -16.03 18.39
CA LEU A 285 -13.76 -15.68 17.07
C LEU A 285 -14.65 -14.58 16.49
N LEU A 286 -14.02 -13.47 16.13
CA LEU A 286 -14.60 -12.30 15.49
C LEU A 286 -14.00 -12.17 14.08
N TYR A 287 -14.80 -11.82 13.08
CA TYR A 287 -14.34 -11.69 11.71
C TYR A 287 -15.23 -10.70 10.92
N THR A 288 -14.65 -10.03 9.93
CA THR A 288 -15.41 -9.22 8.95
C THR A 288 -15.94 -10.09 7.83
N ASP A 289 -17.00 -9.62 7.16
CA ASP A 289 -17.72 -10.35 6.13
C ASP A 289 -16.83 -10.76 4.95
N GLY A 290 -15.78 -10.01 4.62
CA GLY A 290 -14.79 -10.39 3.60
C GLY A 290 -14.22 -11.81 3.77
N LEU A 291 -14.16 -12.36 5.00
CA LEU A 291 -13.82 -13.77 5.22
C LEU A 291 -14.92 -14.73 4.72
N ALA A 292 -16.16 -14.47 5.10
CA ALA A 292 -17.31 -15.31 4.75
C ALA A 292 -17.74 -15.14 3.29
N GLU A 293 -17.50 -13.97 2.71
CA GLU A 293 -17.88 -13.61 1.35
C GLU A 293 -16.83 -13.98 0.29
N ALA A 294 -15.66 -14.52 0.71
CA ALA A 294 -14.70 -15.13 -0.20
C ALA A 294 -15.42 -16.11 -1.15
N ARG A 295 -15.16 -16.01 -2.46
CA ARG A 295 -16.08 -16.53 -3.48
C ARG A 295 -15.40 -17.46 -4.50
N SER A 296 -16.06 -18.57 -4.80
CA SER A 296 -15.77 -19.44 -5.95
C SER A 296 -17.03 -19.62 -6.78
N GLY A 297 -17.03 -19.05 -7.99
CA GLY A 297 -18.23 -18.89 -8.81
C GLY A 297 -19.37 -18.19 -8.05
N GLU A 298 -20.48 -18.89 -7.84
CA GLU A 298 -21.66 -18.40 -7.09
C GLU A 298 -21.64 -18.80 -5.61
N GLN A 299 -20.65 -19.59 -5.17
CA GLN A 299 -20.56 -20.08 -3.79
C GLN A 299 -19.71 -19.15 -2.94
N LEU A 300 -20.22 -18.80 -1.76
CA LEU A 300 -19.47 -18.11 -0.72
C LEU A 300 -18.75 -19.11 0.19
N PHE A 301 -17.66 -18.68 0.84
CA PHE A 301 -16.94 -19.46 1.84
C PHE A 301 -17.87 -19.79 3.01
N GLY A 302 -18.63 -18.80 3.46
CA GLY A 302 -19.81 -18.95 4.30
C GLY A 302 -19.50 -19.23 5.78
N GLU A 303 -20.45 -18.87 6.62
CA GLU A 303 -20.33 -18.99 8.08
C GLU A 303 -20.21 -20.46 8.54
N ASP A 304 -20.81 -21.40 7.79
CA ASP A 304 -20.78 -22.83 8.12
C ASP A 304 -19.36 -23.41 8.08
N ARG A 305 -18.54 -22.99 7.11
CA ARG A 305 -17.13 -23.43 7.01
C ARG A 305 -16.29 -22.85 8.14
N ILE A 306 -16.51 -21.58 8.48
CA ILE A 306 -15.85 -20.92 9.63
C ILE A 306 -16.16 -21.68 10.92
N ALA A 307 -17.45 -21.95 11.19
CA ALA A 307 -17.86 -22.70 12.37
C ALA A 307 -17.33 -24.14 12.38
N ALA A 308 -17.27 -24.81 11.22
CA ALA A 308 -16.73 -26.16 11.11
C ALA A 308 -15.23 -26.23 11.42
N MET A 309 -14.45 -25.23 11.00
CA MET A 309 -13.02 -25.16 11.33
C MET A 309 -12.80 -25.01 12.84
N LEU A 310 -13.58 -24.16 13.50
CA LEU A 310 -13.52 -24.02 14.96
C LEU A 310 -13.90 -25.32 15.69
N ARG A 311 -14.91 -26.06 15.20
CA ARG A 311 -15.31 -27.37 15.76
C ARG A 311 -14.24 -28.45 15.59
N ARG A 312 -13.48 -28.39 14.50
CA ARG A 312 -12.51 -29.43 14.12
C ARG A 312 -11.32 -29.48 15.06
N ASP A 313 -10.81 -28.33 15.47
CA ASP A 313 -9.64 -28.23 16.34
C ASP A 313 -9.80 -27.11 17.38
N PRO A 314 -10.61 -27.32 18.42
CA PRO A 314 -10.89 -26.28 19.41
C PRO A 314 -9.68 -25.93 20.28
N GLY A 315 -8.64 -26.76 20.31
CA GLY A 315 -7.43 -26.58 21.11
C GLY A 315 -6.28 -25.92 20.35
N VAL A 316 -6.45 -25.63 19.05
CA VAL A 316 -5.45 -24.95 18.23
C VAL A 316 -5.11 -23.58 18.81
N GLU A 317 -3.86 -23.15 18.69
CA GLU A 317 -3.47 -21.80 19.07
C GLU A 317 -4.29 -20.77 18.28
N ALA A 318 -4.71 -19.69 18.96
CA ALA A 318 -5.61 -18.69 18.41
C ALA A 318 -5.03 -18.03 17.14
N ASP A 319 -3.72 -17.78 17.12
CA ASP A 319 -3.04 -17.21 15.95
C ASP A 319 -3.01 -18.18 14.77
N VAL A 320 -2.79 -19.47 15.05
CA VAL A 320 -2.82 -20.53 14.05
C VAL A 320 -4.24 -20.72 13.49
N LEU A 321 -5.28 -20.59 14.32
CA LEU A 321 -6.68 -20.59 13.87
C LEU A 321 -6.95 -19.47 12.86
N CYS A 322 -6.57 -18.23 13.20
CA CYS A 322 -6.78 -17.07 12.32
C CYS A 322 -6.06 -17.25 10.98
N LYS A 323 -4.80 -17.71 11.00
CA LYS A 323 -4.01 -18.00 9.79
C LYS A 323 -4.63 -19.11 8.95
N SER A 324 -5.08 -20.19 9.59
CA SER A 324 -5.72 -21.31 8.90
C SER A 324 -7.03 -20.87 8.22
N LEU A 325 -7.82 -20.01 8.88
CA LEU A 325 -9.07 -19.48 8.32
C LEU A 325 -8.84 -18.63 7.07
N ILE A 326 -7.88 -17.71 7.10
CA ILE A 326 -7.59 -16.88 5.92
C ILE A 326 -6.99 -17.71 4.78
N GLU A 327 -6.15 -18.70 5.07
CA GLU A 327 -5.61 -19.61 4.07
C GLU A 327 -6.71 -20.45 3.44
N ALA A 328 -7.63 -21.01 4.25
CA ALA A 328 -8.77 -21.76 3.74
C ALA A 328 -9.69 -20.90 2.86
N ALA A 329 -9.89 -19.62 3.20
CA ALA A 329 -10.68 -18.70 2.39
C ALA A 329 -9.98 -18.33 1.07
N ARG A 330 -8.65 -18.15 1.09
CA ARG A 330 -7.85 -17.92 -0.12
C ARG A 330 -7.80 -19.13 -1.05
N ASP A 331 -7.64 -20.33 -0.48
CA ASP A 331 -7.65 -21.58 -1.24
C ASP A 331 -9.03 -21.89 -1.82
N PHE A 332 -10.09 -21.41 -1.17
CA PHE A 332 -11.45 -21.52 -1.66
C PHE A 332 -11.74 -20.55 -2.80
N ALA A 333 -11.23 -19.32 -2.75
CA ALA A 333 -11.56 -18.28 -3.71
C ALA A 333 -10.92 -18.50 -5.10
N ASP A 334 -11.66 -18.21 -6.17
CA ASP A 334 -11.13 -18.33 -7.55
C ASP A 334 -10.12 -17.23 -7.90
N THR A 335 -10.20 -16.10 -7.19
CA THR A 335 -9.39 -14.90 -7.39
C THR A 335 -8.92 -14.36 -6.05
N GLN A 336 -8.06 -13.35 -6.06
CA GLN A 336 -7.68 -12.65 -4.83
C GLN A 336 -8.93 -12.09 -4.14
N LEU A 337 -8.92 -12.14 -2.80
CA LEU A 337 -10.02 -11.62 -1.99
C LEU A 337 -10.29 -10.16 -2.36
N PRO A 338 -11.52 -9.84 -2.82
CA PRO A 338 -11.83 -8.50 -3.32
C PRO A 338 -11.85 -7.48 -2.18
N ASP A 339 -12.36 -7.91 -1.04
CA ASP A 339 -12.56 -7.12 0.17
C ASP A 339 -11.45 -7.33 1.21
N ASP A 340 -11.38 -6.42 2.17
CA ASP A 340 -10.54 -6.57 3.34
C ASP A 340 -11.02 -7.74 4.20
N VAL A 341 -10.07 -8.36 4.91
CA VAL A 341 -10.40 -9.40 5.89
C VAL A 341 -9.68 -9.12 7.20
N ALA A 342 -10.48 -8.92 8.23
CA ALA A 342 -10.05 -8.88 9.62
C ALA A 342 -10.55 -10.12 10.37
N ILE A 343 -9.66 -10.74 11.15
CA ILE A 343 -9.99 -11.87 12.02
C ILE A 343 -9.34 -11.61 13.39
N LEU A 344 -10.08 -11.81 14.46
CA LEU A 344 -9.61 -11.71 15.83
C LEU A 344 -10.12 -12.90 16.65
N ALA A 345 -9.21 -13.72 17.18
CA ALA A 345 -9.52 -14.84 18.05
C ALA A 345 -8.96 -14.59 19.45
N ILE A 346 -9.77 -14.82 20.49
CA ILE A 346 -9.38 -14.56 21.88
C ILE A 346 -9.79 -15.76 22.72
N ARG A 347 -8.81 -16.39 23.37
CA ARG A 347 -9.00 -17.53 24.24
C ARG A 347 -8.68 -17.17 25.67
N ARG A 348 -9.52 -17.60 26.62
CA ARG A 348 -9.23 -17.51 28.06
C ARG A 348 -8.29 -18.65 28.45
N ILE A 349 -7.13 -18.36 29.04
CA ILE A 349 -6.11 -19.36 29.41
C ILE A 349 -5.88 -19.48 30.91
#